data_AF-A0A8B9XD60-F1
#
_entry.id   AF-A0A8B9XD60-F1
#
_cell.length_a   1.000
_cell.length_b   1.000
_cell.length_c   1.000
_cell.angle_alpha   90.00
_cell.angle_beta   90.00
_cell.angle_gamma   90.00
#
_symmetry.space_group_name_H-M   'P 1'
#
loop_
_entity.id
_entity.type
_entity.pdbx_description
1 polymer ?
#
loop_
_entity_poly.entity_id
_entity_poly.type
_entity_poly.pdbx_seq_one_letter_code
_entity_poly.pdbx_strand_id
1 'polypeptide(L)'
;QAPLQVIFELWLCYVLLVTRDHESLGVKEGNKDFLLPGPACAFPFTYKGKKYYMCTRKNSVLLWCSLDTEYQGNWKFCTERDEPECVFPFIYHKKSYESCTRVHSFFRRSWCSLTSNYDRDKAWKYC
;
A
#
# COMPACT_ATOMS: atom_id res chain seq x y z
N GLN A 1 -21.86 60.59 9.25
CA GLN A 1 -22.19 59.50 10.18
C GLN A 1 -23.14 58.55 9.46
N ALA A 2 -22.69 57.36 9.03
CA ALA A 2 -23.58 56.37 8.43
C ALA A 2 -24.35 55.62 9.53
N PRO A 3 -25.65 55.33 9.38
CA PRO A 3 -26.46 54.69 10.42
C PRO A 3 -26.03 53.24 10.65
N LEU A 4 -26.02 52.80 11.91
CA LEU A 4 -25.62 51.46 12.38
C LEU A 4 -26.24 50.30 11.58
N GLN A 5 -27.42 50.52 10.99
CA GLN A 5 -28.12 49.55 10.14
C GLN A 5 -27.37 49.23 8.84
N VAL A 6 -26.66 50.20 8.25
CA VAL A 6 -25.83 50.00 7.04
C VAL A 6 -24.57 49.20 7.36
N ILE A 7 -24.01 49.36 8.57
CA ILE A 7 -22.85 48.61 9.03
C ILE A 7 -23.21 47.14 9.24
N PHE A 8 -24.41 46.86 9.77
CA PHE A 8 -24.90 45.49 9.96
C PHE A 8 -25.14 44.76 8.65
N GLU A 9 -25.74 45.43 7.65
CA GLU A 9 -25.93 44.86 6.31
C GLU A 9 -24.58 44.59 5.60
N LEU A 10 -23.60 45.50 5.72
CA LEU A 10 -22.26 45.27 5.18
C LEU A 10 -21.52 44.14 5.91
N TRP A 11 -21.71 43.98 7.21
CA TRP A 11 -21.15 42.87 8.00
C TRP A 11 -21.79 41.53 7.64
N LEU A 12 -23.12 41.48 7.51
CA LEU A 12 -23.83 40.30 6.99
C LEU A 12 -23.40 39.98 5.56
N CYS A 13 -23.24 40.98 4.69
CA CYS A 13 -22.76 40.79 3.33
C CYS A 13 -21.31 40.27 3.32
N TYR A 14 -20.43 40.79 4.18
CA TYR A 14 -19.07 40.28 4.35
C TYR A 14 -19.06 38.85 4.90
N VAL A 15 -19.87 38.53 5.91
CA VAL A 15 -19.99 37.17 6.45
C VAL A 15 -20.56 36.22 5.39
N LEU A 16 -21.57 36.61 4.61
CA LEU A 16 -22.11 35.81 3.51
C LEU A 16 -21.13 35.65 2.34
N LEU A 17 -20.34 36.68 2.01
CA LEU A 17 -19.26 36.58 1.03
C LEU A 17 -18.14 35.66 1.52
N VAL A 18 -17.74 35.78 2.80
CA VAL A 18 -16.69 34.95 3.41
C VAL A 18 -17.15 33.50 3.62
N THR A 19 -18.43 33.24 3.94
CA THR A 19 -18.95 31.87 4.04
C THR A 19 -19.24 31.24 2.68
N ARG A 20 -19.45 32.04 1.62
CA ARG A 20 -19.54 31.54 0.23
C ARG A 20 -18.19 31.07 -0.33
N ASP A 21 -17.08 31.48 0.26
CA ASP A 21 -15.72 31.04 -0.12
C ASP A 21 -15.14 29.92 0.78
N HIS A 22 -15.84 29.50 1.85
CA HIS A 22 -15.36 28.44 2.75
C HIS A 22 -15.78 27.01 2.31
N GLU A 23 -16.54 26.88 1.21
CA GLU A 23 -16.95 25.58 0.65
C GLU A 23 -16.46 25.38 -0.79
N SER A 24 -15.27 25.86 -1.11
CA SER A 24 -14.59 25.46 -2.35
C SER A 24 -13.06 25.44 -2.33
N LEU A 25 -12.41 25.62 -1.17
CA LEU A 25 -11.11 24.98 -0.92
C LEU A 25 -11.31 23.59 -0.31
N GLY A 26 -12.18 22.81 -0.97
CA GLY A 26 -11.86 21.42 -1.14
C GLY A 26 -10.49 21.39 -1.81
N VAL A 27 -9.45 21.14 -1.01
CA VAL A 27 -8.30 20.37 -1.49
C VAL A 27 -8.94 19.10 -2.04
N LYS A 28 -9.31 19.15 -3.33
CA LYS A 28 -9.70 17.97 -4.08
C LYS A 28 -8.55 17.02 -3.84
N GLU A 29 -8.85 15.89 -3.24
CA GLU A 29 -7.94 14.78 -3.05
C GLU A 29 -7.03 14.77 -4.26
N GLY A 30 -5.75 15.14 -4.04
CA GLY A 30 -4.85 15.51 -5.10
C GLY A 30 -4.96 14.48 -6.19
N ASN A 31 -5.18 14.94 -7.43
CA ASN A 31 -5.23 14.13 -8.62
C ASN A 31 -4.19 12.98 -8.53
N LYS A 32 -4.66 11.78 -8.15
CA LYS A 32 -3.84 10.57 -8.03
C LYS A 32 -3.49 9.98 -9.40
N ASP A 33 -3.73 10.72 -10.50
CA ASP A 33 -3.55 10.24 -11.87
C ASP A 33 -2.49 11.01 -12.67
N PHE A 34 -1.52 11.68 -12.03
CA PHE A 34 -0.33 12.21 -12.73
C PHE A 34 1.03 11.81 -12.15
N LEU A 35 1.05 10.86 -11.21
CA LEU A 35 2.23 10.05 -10.93
C LEU A 35 1.87 8.66 -11.42
N LEU A 36 2.27 8.30 -12.64
CA LEU A 36 2.24 6.90 -13.06
C LEU A 36 2.88 6.11 -11.92
N PRO A 37 2.15 5.21 -11.22
CA PRO A 37 2.77 4.41 -10.19
C PRO A 37 3.93 3.72 -10.88
N GLY A 38 5.16 4.03 -10.43
CA GLY A 38 6.36 3.44 -11.01
C GLY A 38 6.20 1.91 -11.05
N PRO A 39 6.91 1.22 -11.96
CA PRO A 39 6.64 -0.18 -12.26
C PRO A 39 6.45 -1.02 -10.99
N ALA A 40 5.41 -1.84 -10.97
CA ALA A 40 5.12 -2.70 -9.82
C ALA A 40 6.23 -3.75 -9.66
N CYS A 41 6.42 -4.22 -8.42
CA CYS A 41 7.30 -5.36 -8.17
C CYS A 41 6.73 -6.61 -8.86
N ALA A 42 7.57 -7.34 -9.60
CA ALA A 42 7.16 -8.55 -10.28
C ALA A 42 7.27 -9.77 -9.35
N PHE A 43 6.33 -9.95 -8.42
CA PHE A 43 6.34 -11.13 -7.56
C PHE A 43 5.73 -12.36 -8.24
N PRO A 44 6.36 -13.54 -8.13
CA PRO A 44 7.73 -13.75 -7.62
C PRO A 44 8.79 -13.34 -8.66
N PHE A 45 9.93 -12.81 -8.19
CA PHE A 45 11.09 -12.53 -9.03
C PHE A 45 12.28 -13.43 -8.67
N THR A 46 13.10 -13.76 -9.66
CA THR A 46 14.32 -14.54 -9.49
C THR A 46 15.54 -13.62 -9.51
N TYR A 47 16.35 -13.68 -8.47
CA TYR A 47 17.62 -12.97 -8.37
C TYR A 47 18.73 -13.92 -7.92
N LYS A 48 19.80 -14.02 -8.73
CA LYS A 48 20.92 -14.95 -8.51
C LYS A 48 20.47 -16.41 -8.27
N GLY A 49 19.52 -16.88 -9.07
CA GLY A 49 18.98 -18.25 -9.00
C GLY A 49 18.04 -18.52 -7.81
N LYS A 50 17.71 -17.50 -7.01
CA LYS A 50 16.75 -17.62 -5.90
C LYS A 50 15.49 -16.82 -6.18
N LYS A 51 14.34 -17.45 -5.93
CA LYS A 51 13.03 -16.84 -6.06
C LYS A 51 12.65 -16.06 -4.81
N TYR A 52 12.08 -14.87 -4.99
CA TYR A 52 11.64 -13.94 -3.96
C TYR A 52 10.18 -13.58 -4.21
N TYR A 53 9.36 -13.75 -3.17
CA TYR A 53 7.92 -13.50 -3.22
C TYR A 53 7.51 -12.21 -2.52
N MET A 54 8.48 -11.51 -1.92
CA MET A 54 8.35 -10.24 -1.20
C MET A 54 9.63 -9.44 -1.39
N CYS A 55 9.61 -8.19 -0.96
CA CYS A 55 10.80 -7.35 -0.94
C CYS A 55 11.92 -7.98 -0.12
N THR A 56 13.17 -7.82 -0.58
CA THR A 56 14.32 -8.46 0.05
C THR A 56 15.42 -7.45 0.37
N ARG A 57 16.19 -7.71 1.43
CA ARG A 57 17.45 -6.98 1.74
C ARG A 57 18.67 -7.70 1.16
N LYS A 58 18.48 -8.68 0.27
CA LYS A 58 19.62 -9.44 -0.28
C LYS A 58 20.56 -8.49 -1.01
N ASN A 59 21.82 -8.45 -0.56
CA ASN A 59 22.88 -7.60 -1.10
C ASN A 59 22.50 -6.09 -1.13
N SER A 60 21.63 -5.65 -0.23
CA SER A 60 21.19 -4.25 -0.13
C SER A 60 20.93 -3.88 1.32
N VAL A 61 21.17 -2.63 1.67
CA VAL A 61 20.83 -2.09 3.00
C VAL A 61 19.32 -1.93 3.14
N LEU A 62 18.66 -1.49 2.07
CA LEU A 62 17.22 -1.27 2.00
C LEU A 62 16.50 -2.42 1.32
N LEU A 63 15.22 -2.60 1.67
CA LEU A 63 14.33 -3.54 0.99
C LEU A 63 14.13 -3.11 -0.47
N TRP A 64 14.26 -4.06 -1.38
CA TRP A 64 14.09 -3.84 -2.81
C TRP A 64 13.38 -5.02 -3.46
N CYS A 65 12.84 -4.76 -4.65
CA CYS A 65 12.23 -5.78 -5.51
C CYS A 65 12.69 -5.59 -6.96
N SER A 66 12.63 -6.67 -7.74
CA SER A 66 12.78 -6.56 -9.19
C SER A 66 11.45 -6.17 -9.84
N LEU A 67 11.56 -5.46 -10.96
CA LEU A 67 10.43 -5.14 -11.83
C LEU A 67 10.22 -6.23 -12.89
N ASP A 68 11.15 -7.17 -12.99
CA ASP A 68 11.13 -8.31 -13.91
C ASP A 68 10.95 -9.61 -13.13
N THR A 69 10.29 -10.61 -13.72
CA THR A 69 10.21 -11.96 -13.14
C THR A 69 11.59 -12.63 -13.08
N GLU A 70 12.44 -12.37 -14.07
CA GLU A 70 13.83 -12.77 -14.10
C GLU A 70 14.70 -11.51 -14.10
N TYR A 71 15.49 -11.31 -13.05
CA TYR A 71 16.21 -10.06 -12.81
C TYR A 71 17.16 -9.70 -13.96
N GLN A 72 16.84 -8.62 -14.68
CA GLN A 72 17.62 -8.08 -15.79
C GLN A 72 18.31 -6.74 -15.45
N GLY A 73 18.21 -6.30 -14.19
CA GLY A 73 18.75 -5.02 -13.73
C GLY A 73 17.67 -3.97 -13.45
N ASN A 74 16.39 -4.23 -13.74
CA ASN A 74 15.30 -3.34 -13.34
C ASN A 74 14.86 -3.66 -11.91
N TRP A 75 14.99 -2.68 -11.02
CA TRP A 75 14.62 -2.78 -9.62
C TRP A 75 14.24 -1.43 -9.04
N LYS A 76 13.54 -1.47 -7.90
CA LYS A 76 13.26 -0.29 -7.08
C LYS A 76 13.38 -0.62 -5.60
N PHE A 77 13.58 0.39 -4.78
CA PHE A 77 13.38 0.26 -3.34
C PHE A 77 11.90 0.11 -3.03
N CYS A 78 11.59 -0.79 -2.10
CA CYS A 78 10.23 -1.04 -1.71
C CYS A 78 9.73 0.03 -0.73
N THR A 79 8.46 0.38 -0.91
CA THR A 79 7.65 1.14 0.04
C THR A 79 6.60 0.23 0.66
N GLU A 80 5.83 0.73 1.62
CA GLU A 80 4.73 -0.03 2.24
C GLU A 80 3.70 -0.53 1.21
N ARG A 81 3.56 0.16 0.07
CA ARG A 81 2.64 -0.23 -1.01
C ARG A 81 3.14 -1.40 -1.86
N ASP A 82 4.41 -1.74 -1.74
CA ASP A 82 5.05 -2.81 -2.52
C ASP A 82 5.08 -4.13 -1.75
N GLU A 83 4.62 -4.15 -0.50
CA GLU A 83 4.57 -5.38 0.28
C GLU A 83 3.43 -6.28 -0.24
N PRO A 84 3.71 -7.54 -0.63
CA PRO A 84 2.72 -8.41 -1.22
C PRO A 84 1.62 -8.76 -0.21
N GLU A 85 0.39 -8.90 -0.71
CA GLU A 85 -0.73 -9.32 0.10
C GLU A 85 -0.78 -10.82 0.33
N CYS A 86 -1.49 -11.21 1.39
CA CYS A 86 -1.79 -12.62 1.65
C CYS A 86 -2.60 -13.20 0.49
N VAL A 87 -2.27 -14.41 0.07
CA VAL A 87 -3.06 -15.15 -0.92
C VAL A 87 -4.00 -16.10 -0.20
N PHE A 88 -5.29 -15.96 -0.45
CA PHE A 88 -6.33 -16.85 0.06
C PHE A 88 -7.15 -17.47 -1.09
N PRO A 89 -7.52 -18.75 -1.01
CA PRO A 89 -6.99 -19.74 -0.05
C PRO A 89 -5.51 -20.07 -0.29
N PHE A 90 -4.82 -20.49 0.77
CA PHE A 90 -3.50 -21.10 0.65
C PHE A 90 -3.43 -22.50 1.28
N ILE A 91 -2.60 -23.36 0.68
CA ILE A 91 -2.37 -24.72 1.16
C ILE A 91 -1.16 -24.76 2.10
N TYR A 92 -1.36 -25.26 3.32
CA TYR A 92 -0.31 -25.56 4.30
C TYR A 92 -0.55 -26.92 4.97
N HIS A 93 0.45 -27.79 5.00
CA HIS A 93 0.35 -29.19 5.41
C HIS A 93 -0.88 -29.89 4.79
N LYS A 94 -1.09 -29.71 3.49
CA LYS A 94 -2.22 -30.28 2.72
C LYS A 94 -3.61 -29.83 3.19
N LYS A 95 -3.71 -28.76 3.97
CA LYS A 95 -4.97 -28.13 4.39
C LYS A 95 -5.09 -26.73 3.78
N SER A 96 -6.29 -26.35 3.35
CA SER A 96 -6.59 -25.00 2.88
C SER A 96 -6.90 -24.07 4.05
N TYR A 97 -6.42 -22.83 3.95
CA TYR A 97 -6.68 -21.76 4.91
C TYR A 97 -7.20 -20.53 4.16
N GLU A 98 -8.36 -20.03 4.58
CA GLU A 98 -9.04 -18.85 4.01
C GLU A 98 -8.73 -17.56 4.79
N SER A 99 -7.95 -17.66 5.86
CA SER A 99 -7.58 -16.54 6.72
C SER A 99 -6.23 -16.77 7.37
N CYS A 100 -5.68 -15.73 8.00
CA CYS A 100 -4.42 -15.84 8.73
C CYS A 100 -4.52 -16.90 9.83
N THR A 101 -3.56 -17.81 9.86
CA THR A 101 -3.54 -18.93 10.79
C THR A 101 -2.45 -18.75 11.83
N ARG A 102 -2.68 -19.26 13.05
CA ARG A 102 -1.64 -19.35 14.11
C ARG A 102 -1.05 -20.75 14.20
N VAL A 103 -1.50 -21.67 13.35
CA VAL A 103 -1.09 -23.07 13.35
C VAL A 103 0.42 -23.16 13.11
N HIS A 104 1.11 -23.89 13.98
CA HIS A 104 2.57 -24.07 13.99
C HIS A 104 3.38 -22.75 14.00
N SER A 105 2.83 -21.66 14.54
CA SER A 105 3.56 -20.41 14.76
C SER A 105 4.25 -20.38 16.13
N PHE A 106 5.58 -20.23 16.13
CA PHE A 106 6.45 -20.32 17.32
C PHE A 106 6.12 -19.28 18.42
N PHE A 107 5.40 -18.20 18.11
CA PHE A 107 5.01 -17.16 19.08
C PHE A 107 3.49 -16.86 19.09
N ARG A 108 2.65 -17.81 18.63
CA ARG A 108 1.21 -17.60 18.44
C ARG A 108 0.85 -16.39 17.54
N ARG A 109 1.81 -15.91 16.74
CA ARG A 109 1.56 -14.85 15.76
C ARG A 109 0.85 -15.43 14.55
N SER A 110 -0.19 -14.75 14.09
CA SER A 110 -0.88 -15.11 12.86
C SER A 110 0.05 -14.94 11.67
N TRP A 111 -0.08 -15.81 10.68
CA TRP A 111 0.66 -15.72 9.44
C TRP A 111 -0.21 -16.17 8.27
N CYS A 112 0.18 -15.75 7.08
CA CYS A 112 -0.46 -16.13 5.83
C CYS A 112 0.60 -16.48 4.78
N SER A 113 0.21 -17.27 3.77
CA SER A 113 1.04 -17.51 2.60
C SER A 113 0.97 -16.33 1.64
N LEU A 114 2.07 -16.10 0.92
CA LEU A 114 2.13 -15.18 -0.23
C LEU A 114 1.84 -15.89 -1.57
N THR A 115 1.43 -17.16 -1.50
CA THR A 115 1.17 -18.02 -2.65
C THR A 115 -0.01 -18.93 -2.37
N SER A 116 -0.62 -19.48 -3.42
CA SER A 116 -1.68 -20.49 -3.26
C SER A 116 -1.19 -21.79 -2.62
N ASN A 117 0.12 -22.07 -2.62
CA ASN A 117 0.68 -23.30 -2.08
C ASN A 117 1.97 -23.04 -1.29
N TYR A 118 1.81 -22.80 0.02
CA TYR A 118 2.93 -22.65 0.93
C TYR A 118 3.80 -23.92 0.99
N ASP A 119 3.19 -25.11 0.91
CA ASP A 119 3.94 -26.36 1.00
C ASP A 119 5.03 -26.49 -0.07
N ARG A 120 4.78 -25.94 -1.26
CA ARG A 120 5.75 -25.85 -2.36
C ARG A 120 6.66 -24.64 -2.24
N ASP A 121 6.09 -23.45 -2.04
CA ASP A 121 6.79 -22.19 -2.27
C ASP A 121 7.49 -21.64 -1.00
N LYS A 122 7.03 -22.06 0.18
CA LYS A 122 7.55 -21.66 1.50
C LYS A 122 7.60 -20.14 1.72
N ALA A 123 6.76 -19.39 1.01
CA ALA A 123 6.66 -17.94 1.09
C ALA A 123 5.48 -17.51 1.98
N TRP A 124 5.75 -16.68 2.98
CA TRP A 124 4.78 -16.26 3.99
C TRP A 124 5.14 -14.92 4.60
N LYS A 125 4.14 -14.22 5.14
CA LYS A 125 4.33 -13.04 6.00
C LYS A 125 3.52 -13.19 7.29
N TYR A 126 3.91 -12.45 8.32
CA TYR A 126 3.04 -12.28 9.47
C TYR A 126 1.81 -11.45 9.09
N CYS A 127 0.69 -11.80 9.71
CA CYS A 127 -0.42 -10.90 9.95
C CYS A 127 -0.24 -10.41 11.39
#